data_AF-A2DFT7-F1
#
_entry.id   AF-A2DFT7-F1
#
_cell.length_a   1.000
_cell.length_b   1.000
_cell.length_c   1.000
_cell.angle_alpha   90.00
_cell.angle_beta   90.00
_cell.angle_gamma   90.00
#
_symmetry.space_group_name_H-M   'P 1'
#
loop_
_entity.id
_entity.type
_entity.pdbx_description
1 polymer ?
#
loop_
_entity_poly.entity_id
_entity_poly.type
_entity_poly.pdbx_seq_one_letter_code
_entity_poly.pdbx_strand_id
1 'polypeptide(L)'
;MINTVNSPEKAYHNFINGLPVNDEIIFDVMKYCIKVNDLTTFMDFSAKYGYVDLQIDQLIELLQLSSLTWPFAAAKIVEKEPDGSVCIPLTRYFSISQYNGSIPAQVADIIMKDPDLQSKLNAFDCINLLSMVKPMITDISPLKSLLAKFGLIDEDKITRNLFDIKKLVFNSPKINQLAKEDINGFVNIIPPYFDFIKYAIGVEVSKEFFDKIVNFVISLIPQKEQKNILRAPQEDLPTDFVKFVTHPINRKYVDIKELCKSSKNMPLIKEFEFTNEEFELLKNVNFMKDYFLFNKYNEKFFTLDEVLQCVYPETIVHSILTKPLIDGDIAKIQKFIYNENARSIFGLPRRRIEYRPIFERDEICNGVNTNTLLKFLSPQQEFDKIFIKIFDLLLSKKLDDEQKAEMFLKIPTNDEALEFILSRREKINDSCLILYSSRVRANKILLDDPGLYIVEKGTPIGDVYVEKLFRLKKDVNYKFLFKYNVSKQAMARALISSAEASNIGGLSFLISKGVPVNIILNSKTPLQAAISSRFVEGVQILLNQGASLGFKGIQTAAICAENSDDMTYMRQYQH
;
A
#
# COMPACT_ATOMS: atom_id res chain seq x y z
N MET A 1 -12.19 35.65 -36.05
CA MET A 1 -10.73 35.72 -36.28
C MET A 1 -10.09 34.77 -35.28
N ILE A 2 -9.67 33.60 -35.73
CA ILE A 2 -8.90 32.67 -34.91
C ILE A 2 -7.52 33.32 -34.76
N ASN A 3 -7.18 33.79 -33.56
CA ASN A 3 -5.82 34.23 -33.26
C ASN A 3 -4.88 33.11 -33.70
N THR A 4 -3.98 33.38 -34.63
CA THR A 4 -2.93 32.47 -35.07
C THR A 4 -2.06 32.14 -33.85
N VAL A 5 -2.41 31.05 -33.18
CA VAL A 5 -1.63 30.51 -32.08
C VAL A 5 -0.39 29.89 -32.70
N ASN A 6 0.72 30.61 -32.58
CA ASN A 6 1.97 30.22 -33.25
C ASN A 6 2.86 29.31 -32.38
N SER A 7 2.48 28.95 -31.15
CA SER A 7 3.30 28.08 -30.30
C SER A 7 2.64 26.72 -30.03
N PRO A 8 3.38 25.60 -30.16
CA PRO A 8 2.90 24.26 -29.83
C PRO A 8 2.41 24.12 -28.38
N GLU A 9 3.07 24.82 -27.44
CA GLU A 9 2.67 24.86 -26.03
C GLU A 9 1.26 25.42 -25.83
N LYS A 10 0.94 26.55 -26.46
CA LYS A 10 -0.39 27.17 -26.34
C LYS A 10 -1.45 26.30 -27.03
N ALA A 11 -1.10 25.66 -28.14
CA ALA A 11 -1.99 24.75 -28.83
C ALA A 11 -2.27 23.46 -28.03
N TYR A 12 -1.25 22.92 -27.36
CA TYR A 12 -1.41 21.83 -26.40
C TYR A 12 -2.38 22.20 -25.27
N HIS A 13 -2.21 23.38 -24.66
CA HIS A 13 -3.14 23.86 -23.63
C HIS A 13 -4.55 24.11 -24.17
N ASN A 14 -4.68 24.62 -25.40
CA ASN A 14 -5.98 24.74 -26.06
C ASN A 14 -6.66 23.38 -26.18
N PHE A 15 -5.94 22.36 -26.64
CA PHE A 15 -6.48 21.01 -26.78
C PHE A 15 -6.97 20.43 -25.45
N ILE A 16 -6.18 20.54 -24.38
CA ILE A 16 -6.58 20.10 -23.02
C ILE A 16 -7.85 20.81 -22.55
N ASN A 17 -8.02 22.08 -22.91
CA ASN A 17 -9.21 22.87 -22.59
C ASN A 17 -10.37 22.65 -23.59
N GLY A 18 -10.31 21.64 -24.45
CA GLY A 18 -11.35 21.29 -25.42
C GLY A 18 -11.44 22.24 -26.62
N LEU A 19 -10.46 23.13 -26.80
CA LEU A 19 -10.40 24.07 -27.93
C LEU A 19 -9.77 23.40 -29.16
N PRO A 20 -10.13 23.84 -30.37
CA PRO A 20 -9.51 23.34 -31.60
C PRO A 20 -8.04 23.79 -31.73
N VAL A 21 -7.26 23.02 -32.49
CA VAL A 21 -5.86 23.28 -32.83
C VAL A 21 -5.75 23.43 -34.35
N ASN A 22 -4.91 24.36 -34.82
CA ASN A 22 -4.64 24.55 -36.25
C ASN A 22 -3.91 23.33 -36.82
N ASP A 23 -4.34 22.86 -37.99
CA ASP A 23 -3.77 21.69 -38.63
C ASP A 23 -2.26 21.84 -38.92
N GLU A 24 -1.81 23.06 -39.22
CA GLU A 24 -0.40 23.36 -39.56
C GLU A 24 0.60 23.08 -38.43
N ILE A 25 0.14 23.02 -37.16
CA ILE A 25 1.01 22.84 -35.99
C ILE A 25 0.79 21.50 -35.29
N ILE A 26 -0.06 20.61 -35.83
CA ILE A 26 -0.39 19.32 -35.21
C ILE A 26 0.85 18.48 -34.94
N PHE A 27 1.77 18.40 -35.91
CA PHE A 27 3.01 17.65 -35.75
C PHE A 27 3.88 18.20 -34.61
N ASP A 28 4.00 19.52 -34.51
CA ASP A 28 4.76 20.14 -33.44
C ASP A 28 4.08 19.99 -32.07
N VAL A 29 2.75 19.96 -32.02
CA VAL A 29 2.00 19.65 -30.79
C VAL A 29 2.22 18.19 -30.38
N MET A 30 2.22 17.25 -31.32
CA MET A 30 2.57 15.85 -31.06
C MET A 30 3.97 15.71 -30.44
N LYS A 31 4.98 16.38 -31.02
CA LYS A 31 6.33 16.43 -30.45
C LYS A 31 6.35 17.09 -29.08
N TYR A 32 5.54 18.15 -28.89
CA TYR A 32 5.42 18.81 -27.60
C TYR A 32 4.85 17.88 -26.52
N CYS A 33 3.82 17.08 -26.83
CA CYS A 33 3.29 16.07 -25.91
C CYS A 33 4.38 15.09 -25.45
N ILE A 34 5.21 14.59 -26.38
CA ILE A 34 6.33 13.70 -26.06
C ILE A 34 7.38 14.43 -25.19
N LYS A 35 7.71 15.67 -25.53
CA LYS A 35 8.67 16.49 -24.78
C LYS A 35 8.27 16.71 -23.32
N VAL A 36 6.98 16.92 -23.05
CA VAL A 36 6.46 17.11 -21.68
C VAL A 36 6.03 15.79 -21.01
N ASN A 37 6.33 14.65 -21.63
CA ASN A 37 5.96 13.30 -21.21
C ASN A 37 4.46 13.07 -21.00
N ASP A 38 3.61 13.74 -21.78
CA ASP A 38 2.15 13.58 -21.75
C ASP A 38 1.66 12.71 -22.90
N LEU A 39 2.01 11.42 -22.84
CA LEU A 39 1.67 10.46 -23.89
C LEU A 39 0.18 10.13 -23.96
N THR A 40 -0.57 10.35 -22.88
CA THR A 40 -2.03 10.23 -22.94
C THR A 40 -2.63 11.33 -23.79
N THR A 41 -2.21 12.57 -23.56
CA THR A 41 -2.64 13.69 -24.40
C THR A 41 -2.16 13.47 -25.84
N PHE A 42 -0.97 12.92 -26.06
CA PHE A 42 -0.55 12.49 -27.41
C PHE A 42 -1.54 11.51 -28.03
N MET A 43 -1.96 10.46 -27.33
CA MET A 43 -2.88 9.45 -27.88
C MET A 43 -4.25 10.06 -28.21
N ASP A 44 -4.83 10.83 -27.29
CA ASP A 44 -6.11 11.53 -27.50
C ASP A 44 -6.02 12.52 -28.66
N PHE A 45 -4.90 13.25 -28.74
CA PHE A 45 -4.61 14.20 -29.82
C PHE A 45 -4.49 13.49 -31.16
N SER A 46 -3.71 12.40 -31.22
CA SER A 46 -3.51 11.61 -32.43
C SER A 46 -4.78 10.92 -32.91
N ALA A 47 -5.68 10.52 -32.01
CA ALA A 47 -6.99 10.00 -32.35
C ALA A 47 -7.90 11.10 -32.94
N LYS A 48 -7.94 12.29 -32.32
CA LYS A 48 -8.78 13.41 -32.80
C LYS A 48 -8.32 13.95 -34.14
N TYR A 49 -7.01 14.05 -34.34
CA TYR A 49 -6.37 14.64 -35.51
C TYR A 49 -5.77 13.58 -36.45
N GLY A 50 -6.21 12.33 -36.35
CA GLY A 50 -5.69 11.23 -37.18
C GLY A 50 -5.99 11.35 -38.67
N TYR A 51 -6.79 12.34 -39.08
CA TYR A 51 -7.05 12.69 -40.48
C TYR A 51 -5.93 13.50 -41.13
N VAL A 52 -5.00 14.07 -40.34
CA VAL A 52 -3.90 14.88 -40.88
C VAL A 52 -2.83 14.01 -41.51
N ASP A 53 -2.46 14.39 -42.73
CA ASP A 53 -1.54 13.64 -43.57
C ASP A 53 -0.07 13.93 -43.20
N LEU A 54 0.46 13.17 -42.24
CA LEU A 54 1.87 13.26 -41.87
C LEU A 54 2.77 12.55 -42.90
N GLN A 55 3.92 13.13 -43.20
CA GLN A 55 4.94 12.51 -44.05
C GLN A 55 5.61 11.33 -43.33
N ILE A 56 6.15 10.37 -44.07
CA ILE A 56 6.78 9.18 -43.49
C ILE A 56 7.95 9.56 -42.58
N ASP A 57 8.76 10.54 -42.97
CA ASP A 57 9.85 11.06 -42.15
C ASP A 57 9.35 11.65 -40.82
N GLN A 58 8.19 12.31 -40.82
CA GLN A 58 7.57 12.83 -39.60
C GLN A 58 7.10 11.68 -38.68
N LEU A 59 6.51 10.63 -39.24
CA LEU A 59 6.08 9.45 -38.49
C LEU A 59 7.29 8.70 -37.89
N ILE A 60 8.38 8.59 -38.63
CA ILE A 60 9.65 8.04 -38.15
C ILE A 60 10.26 8.93 -37.06
N GLU A 61 10.18 10.26 -37.19
CA GLU A 61 10.63 11.20 -36.16
C GLU A 61 9.86 10.98 -34.85
N LEU A 62 8.53 10.76 -34.90
CA LEU A 62 7.75 10.43 -33.69
C LEU A 62 8.23 9.14 -33.01
N LEU A 63 8.51 8.09 -33.79
CA LEU A 63 9.06 6.83 -33.29
C LEU A 63 10.44 7.02 -32.64
N GLN A 64 11.29 7.85 -33.25
CA GLN A 64 12.61 8.20 -32.74
C GLN A 64 12.53 8.97 -31.43
N LEU A 65 11.58 9.90 -31.30
CA LEU A 65 11.36 10.67 -30.08
C LEU A 65 10.78 9.79 -28.96
N SER A 66 9.84 8.89 -29.29
CA SER A 66 9.28 7.95 -28.34
C SER A 66 8.68 6.73 -29.05
N SER A 67 9.16 5.54 -28.70
CA SER A 67 8.62 4.27 -29.16
C SER A 67 7.15 4.05 -28.75
N LEU A 68 6.64 4.79 -27.76
CA LEU A 68 5.24 4.69 -27.36
C LEU A 68 4.27 5.30 -28.37
N THR A 69 4.77 6.08 -29.33
CA THR A 69 3.99 6.56 -30.48
C THR A 69 3.73 5.47 -31.51
N TRP A 70 4.34 4.28 -31.35
CA TRP A 70 4.30 3.19 -32.31
C TRP A 70 2.90 2.79 -32.79
N PRO A 71 1.87 2.65 -31.92
CA PRO A 71 0.52 2.30 -32.39
C PRO A 71 -0.04 3.27 -33.43
N PHE A 72 0.23 4.58 -33.26
CA PHE A 72 -0.22 5.61 -34.19
C PHE A 72 0.66 5.64 -35.44
N ALA A 73 1.99 5.72 -35.25
CA ALA A 73 2.93 5.87 -36.36
C ALA A 73 2.92 4.65 -37.29
N ALA A 74 2.91 3.43 -36.74
CA ALA A 74 2.90 2.20 -37.52
C ALA A 74 1.63 2.04 -38.36
N ALA A 75 0.46 2.39 -37.80
CA ALA A 75 -0.79 2.37 -38.55
C ALA A 75 -0.74 3.31 -39.76
N LYS A 76 -0.26 4.55 -39.55
CA LYS A 76 -0.14 5.55 -40.62
C LYS A 76 0.92 5.22 -41.67
N ILE A 77 2.05 4.64 -41.24
CA ILE A 77 3.11 4.19 -42.16
C ILE A 77 2.58 3.06 -43.05
N VAL A 78 1.90 2.06 -42.49
CA VAL A 78 1.37 0.91 -43.24
C VAL A 78 0.26 1.33 -44.22
N GLU A 79 -0.52 2.37 -43.90
CA GLU A 79 -1.49 2.98 -44.84
C GLU A 79 -0.80 3.57 -46.08
N LYS A 80 0.44 4.07 -45.95
CA LYS A 80 1.16 4.82 -46.99
C LYS A 80 2.11 3.97 -47.82
N GLU A 81 2.91 3.11 -47.18
CA GLU A 81 4.04 2.46 -47.84
C GLU A 81 4.22 1.01 -47.39
N PRO A 82 3.69 0.05 -48.16
CA PRO A 82 3.79 -1.38 -47.83
C PRO A 82 5.11 -2.02 -48.29
N ASP A 83 6.04 -1.27 -48.91
CA ASP A 83 7.14 -1.82 -49.72
C ASP A 83 8.38 -2.30 -48.92
N GLY A 84 8.28 -2.36 -47.58
CA GLY A 84 9.29 -2.93 -46.71
C GLY A 84 10.41 -1.96 -46.29
N SER A 85 10.58 -0.83 -46.96
CA SER A 85 11.61 0.18 -46.64
C SER A 85 11.49 0.73 -45.21
N VAL A 86 10.25 0.87 -44.75
CA VAL A 86 9.86 1.33 -43.40
C VAL A 86 9.84 0.22 -42.34
N CYS A 87 10.03 -1.06 -42.72
CA CYS A 87 9.96 -2.16 -41.74
C CYS A 87 11.12 -2.10 -40.72
N ILE A 88 12.31 -1.66 -41.12
CA ILE A 88 13.46 -1.53 -40.22
C ILE A 88 13.20 -0.50 -39.11
N PRO A 89 12.81 0.76 -39.37
CA PRO A 89 12.50 1.70 -38.29
C PRO A 89 11.30 1.23 -37.44
N LEU A 90 10.30 0.58 -38.03
CA LEU A 90 9.17 0.02 -37.26
C LEU A 90 9.61 -1.08 -36.29
N THR A 91 10.53 -1.96 -36.69
CA THR A 91 11.11 -2.97 -35.79
C THR A 91 12.03 -2.32 -34.76
N ARG A 92 12.84 -1.36 -35.17
CA ARG A 92 13.81 -0.69 -34.29
C ARG A 92 13.13 0.02 -33.13
N TYR A 93 12.04 0.74 -33.37
CA TYR A 93 11.33 1.52 -32.35
C TYR A 93 10.08 0.82 -31.82
N PHE A 94 10.01 -0.50 -31.94
CA PHE A 94 8.85 -1.27 -31.51
C PHE A 94 8.56 -1.09 -30.01
N SER A 95 7.29 -0.86 -29.68
CA SER A 95 6.80 -0.88 -28.30
C SER A 95 5.60 -1.81 -28.17
N ILE A 96 5.55 -2.58 -27.08
CA ILE A 96 4.42 -3.48 -26.80
C ILE A 96 3.23 -2.64 -26.34
N SER A 97 2.09 -2.79 -27.01
CA SER A 97 0.84 -2.17 -26.61
C SER A 97 -0.34 -3.05 -27.02
N GLN A 98 -1.42 -2.98 -26.24
CA GLN A 98 -2.69 -3.64 -26.56
C GLN A 98 -3.30 -3.16 -27.89
N TYR A 99 -2.91 -1.97 -28.35
CA TYR A 99 -3.42 -1.36 -29.58
C TYR A 99 -2.65 -1.79 -30.84
N ASN A 100 -1.59 -2.58 -30.72
CA ASN A 100 -0.75 -2.92 -31.88
C ASN A 100 -1.45 -3.81 -32.93
N GLY A 101 -2.54 -4.51 -32.57
CA GLY A 101 -3.31 -5.35 -33.50
C GLY A 101 -2.48 -6.46 -34.18
N SER A 102 -2.58 -6.56 -35.52
CA SER A 102 -1.82 -7.50 -36.36
C SER A 102 -0.58 -6.88 -37.02
N ILE A 103 -0.41 -5.56 -36.99
CA ILE A 103 0.66 -4.85 -37.68
C ILE A 103 2.06 -5.39 -37.34
N PRO A 104 2.42 -5.64 -36.06
CA PRO A 104 3.74 -6.18 -35.74
C PRO A 104 4.03 -7.52 -36.42
N ALA A 105 3.03 -8.40 -36.51
CA ALA A 105 3.18 -9.71 -37.12
C ALA A 105 3.33 -9.60 -38.65
N GLN A 106 2.67 -8.63 -39.28
CA GLN A 106 2.82 -8.36 -40.71
C GLN A 106 4.21 -7.79 -41.03
N VAL A 107 4.67 -6.80 -40.26
CA VAL A 107 6.04 -6.26 -40.38
C VAL A 107 7.08 -7.36 -40.18
N ALA A 108 6.90 -8.21 -39.17
CA ALA A 108 7.79 -9.33 -38.93
C ALA A 108 7.79 -10.32 -40.10
N ASP A 109 6.63 -10.68 -40.65
CA ASP A 109 6.52 -11.60 -41.79
C ASP A 109 7.21 -11.05 -43.05
N ILE A 110 7.08 -9.76 -43.34
CA ILE A 110 7.78 -9.09 -44.45
C ILE A 110 9.30 -9.22 -44.28
N ILE A 111 9.83 -8.85 -43.10
CA ILE A 111 11.26 -8.93 -42.82
C ILE A 111 11.75 -10.39 -42.90
N MET A 112 10.98 -11.36 -42.39
CA MET A 112 11.37 -12.78 -42.43
C MET A 112 11.38 -13.40 -43.83
N LYS A 113 10.73 -12.76 -44.82
CA LYS A 113 10.72 -13.21 -46.21
C LYS A 113 11.76 -12.52 -47.10
N ASP A 114 12.36 -11.42 -46.63
CA ASP A 114 13.29 -10.61 -47.40
C ASP A 114 14.72 -10.65 -46.81
N PRO A 115 15.67 -11.38 -47.44
CA PRO A 115 17.06 -11.44 -46.99
C PRO A 115 17.78 -10.08 -46.96
N ASP A 116 17.41 -9.15 -47.83
CA ASP A 116 18.03 -7.83 -47.88
C ASP A 116 17.62 -7.01 -46.65
N LEU A 117 16.35 -7.10 -46.23
CA LEU A 117 15.90 -6.51 -44.96
C LEU A 117 16.57 -7.18 -43.75
N GLN A 118 16.68 -8.51 -43.74
CA GLN A 118 17.36 -9.24 -42.66
C GLN A 118 18.82 -8.82 -42.49
N SER A 119 19.52 -8.53 -43.60
CA SER A 119 20.92 -8.09 -43.58
C SER A 119 21.12 -6.73 -42.89
N LYS A 120 20.07 -5.90 -42.82
CA LYS A 120 20.07 -4.55 -42.23
C LYS A 120 19.75 -4.54 -40.73
N LEU A 121 19.28 -5.66 -40.17
CA LEU A 121 18.97 -5.78 -38.75
C LEU A 121 20.23 -5.85 -37.92
N ASN A 122 20.23 -5.16 -36.77
CA ASN A 122 21.20 -5.37 -35.70
C ASN A 122 20.64 -6.28 -34.60
N ALA A 123 21.45 -6.56 -33.57
CA ALA A 123 21.04 -7.43 -32.47
C ALA A 123 19.80 -6.90 -31.73
N PHE A 124 19.68 -5.58 -31.56
CA PHE A 124 18.53 -4.94 -30.90
C PHE A 124 17.25 -5.10 -31.72
N ASP A 125 17.36 -4.89 -33.04
CA ASP A 125 16.25 -5.08 -33.98
C ASP A 125 15.77 -6.54 -33.93
N CYS A 126 16.67 -7.53 -33.84
CA CYS A 126 16.30 -8.94 -33.70
C CYS A 126 15.57 -9.25 -32.38
N ILE A 127 15.93 -8.57 -31.28
CA ILE A 127 15.25 -8.72 -29.99
C ILE A 127 13.84 -8.12 -30.06
N ASN A 128 13.69 -6.95 -30.69
CA ASN A 128 12.39 -6.34 -30.90
C ASN A 128 11.51 -7.18 -31.83
N LEU A 129 12.09 -7.70 -32.91
CA LEU A 129 11.43 -8.58 -33.85
C LEU A 129 10.90 -9.87 -33.17
N LEU A 130 11.66 -10.44 -32.24
CA LEU A 130 11.21 -11.58 -31.41
C LEU A 130 9.93 -11.26 -30.61
N SER A 131 9.70 -9.98 -30.30
CA SER A 131 8.50 -9.50 -29.62
C SER A 131 7.31 -9.27 -30.55
N MET A 132 7.58 -9.04 -31.84
CA MET A 132 6.59 -8.78 -32.88
C MET A 132 6.00 -10.07 -33.48
N VAL A 133 6.78 -11.15 -33.50
CA VAL A 133 6.41 -12.45 -34.09
C VAL A 133 5.23 -13.11 -33.37
N LYS A 134 4.26 -13.58 -34.17
CA LYS A 134 3.18 -14.47 -33.73
C LYS A 134 3.35 -15.85 -34.40
N PRO A 135 3.56 -16.95 -33.66
CA PRO A 135 3.86 -18.27 -34.23
C PRO A 135 2.80 -18.81 -35.20
N MET A 136 1.56 -18.34 -35.08
CA MET A 136 0.46 -18.72 -35.98
C MET A 136 0.55 -18.05 -37.36
N ILE A 137 1.41 -17.04 -37.52
CA ILE A 137 1.43 -16.15 -38.68
C ILE A 137 2.81 -16.14 -39.36
N THR A 138 3.90 -16.32 -38.60
CA THR A 138 5.27 -16.11 -39.09
C THR A 138 6.13 -17.36 -38.93
N ASP A 139 6.82 -17.79 -39.99
CA ASP A 139 7.90 -18.78 -39.86
C ASP A 139 9.06 -18.18 -39.06
N ILE A 140 9.37 -18.79 -37.92
CA ILE A 140 10.39 -18.30 -36.99
C ILE A 140 11.80 -18.78 -37.35
N SER A 141 11.95 -19.62 -38.38
CA SER A 141 13.24 -20.18 -38.78
C SER A 141 14.27 -19.11 -39.14
N PRO A 142 13.95 -18.06 -39.93
CA PRO A 142 14.90 -16.98 -40.22
C PRO A 142 15.28 -16.18 -38.96
N LEU A 143 14.33 -15.94 -38.06
CA LEU A 143 14.59 -15.24 -36.79
C LEU A 143 15.58 -16.03 -35.92
N LYS A 144 15.49 -17.36 -35.90
CA LYS A 144 16.43 -18.21 -35.16
C LYS A 144 17.86 -18.05 -35.68
N SER A 145 18.05 -18.11 -36.99
CA SER A 145 19.37 -17.89 -37.62
C SER A 145 19.91 -16.49 -37.30
N LEU A 146 19.05 -15.47 -37.29
CA LEU A 146 19.44 -14.10 -36.93
C LEU A 146 19.85 -13.99 -35.45
N LEU A 147 19.08 -14.59 -34.53
CA LEU A 147 19.42 -14.59 -33.10
C LEU A 147 20.73 -15.34 -32.83
N ALA A 148 20.98 -16.46 -33.53
CA ALA A 148 22.23 -17.20 -33.45
C ALA A 148 23.41 -16.40 -34.03
N LYS A 149 23.23 -15.74 -35.17
CA LYS A 149 24.22 -14.83 -35.80
C LYS A 149 24.72 -13.76 -34.84
N PHE A 150 23.84 -13.21 -34.00
CA PHE A 150 24.20 -12.20 -33.00
C PHE A 150 24.64 -12.79 -31.64
N GLY A 151 24.75 -14.12 -31.52
CA GLY A 151 25.14 -14.80 -30.29
C GLY A 151 24.11 -14.68 -29.16
N LEU A 152 22.86 -14.40 -29.49
CA LEU A 152 21.77 -14.30 -28.50
C LEU A 152 21.25 -15.68 -28.08
N ILE A 153 21.36 -16.68 -28.96
CA ILE A 153 21.06 -18.08 -28.68
C ILE A 153 22.13 -18.98 -29.30
N ASP A 154 22.16 -20.22 -28.81
CA ASP A 154 23.00 -21.30 -29.32
C ASP A 154 22.15 -22.20 -30.23
N GLU A 155 22.61 -22.50 -31.44
CA GLU A 155 21.80 -23.22 -32.44
C GLU A 155 21.37 -24.62 -31.94
N ASP A 156 22.21 -25.25 -31.13
CA ASP A 156 21.96 -26.58 -30.58
C ASP A 156 20.90 -26.59 -29.47
N LYS A 157 20.55 -25.42 -28.91
CA LYS A 157 19.58 -25.28 -27.80
C LYS A 157 18.21 -24.77 -28.25
N ILE A 158 18.00 -24.67 -29.56
CA ILE A 158 16.80 -24.08 -30.13
C ILE A 158 15.60 -25.01 -29.96
N THR A 159 14.63 -24.64 -29.12
CA THR A 159 13.33 -25.31 -29.06
C THR A 159 12.39 -24.81 -30.17
N ARG A 160 11.25 -25.50 -30.37
CA ARG A 160 10.19 -25.03 -31.28
C ARG A 160 9.29 -23.96 -30.65
N ASN A 161 9.42 -23.71 -29.35
CA ASN A 161 8.52 -22.83 -28.61
C ASN A 161 9.10 -21.40 -28.51
N LEU A 162 8.33 -20.41 -28.97
CA LEU A 162 8.72 -18.99 -28.91
C LEU A 162 8.97 -18.51 -27.47
N PHE A 163 8.25 -19.06 -26.49
CA PHE A 163 8.41 -18.71 -25.08
C PHE A 163 9.80 -19.08 -24.55
N ASP A 164 10.29 -20.27 -24.90
CA ASP A 164 11.62 -20.73 -24.50
C ASP A 164 12.70 -19.91 -25.20
N ILE A 165 12.51 -19.56 -26.48
CA ILE A 165 13.45 -18.70 -27.21
C ILE A 165 13.54 -17.33 -26.54
N LYS A 166 12.42 -16.71 -26.18
CA LYS A 166 12.40 -15.46 -25.40
C LYS A 166 13.17 -15.61 -24.08
N LYS A 167 12.93 -16.68 -23.34
CA LYS A 167 13.64 -16.97 -22.10
C LYS A 167 15.15 -17.14 -22.33
N LEU A 168 15.57 -17.82 -23.39
CA LEU A 168 17.00 -17.98 -23.73
C LEU A 168 17.64 -16.65 -24.09
N VAL A 169 17.01 -15.86 -24.96
CA VAL A 169 17.51 -14.54 -25.39
C VAL A 169 17.65 -13.59 -24.20
N PHE A 170 16.63 -13.47 -23.34
CA PHE A 170 16.66 -12.51 -22.23
C PHE A 170 17.59 -12.91 -21.08
N ASN A 171 17.94 -14.20 -20.99
CA ASN A 171 18.95 -14.68 -20.05
C ASN A 171 20.34 -14.85 -20.70
N SER A 172 20.49 -14.48 -21.97
CA SER A 172 21.75 -14.59 -22.67
C SER A 172 22.79 -13.63 -22.06
N PRO A 173 24.02 -14.08 -21.77
CA PRO A 173 25.12 -13.20 -21.37
C PRO A 173 25.37 -12.08 -22.39
N LYS A 174 25.00 -12.30 -23.65
CA LYS A 174 25.15 -11.31 -24.72
C LYS A 174 24.29 -10.08 -24.51
N ILE A 175 23.14 -10.16 -23.81
CA ILE A 175 22.34 -8.98 -23.44
C ILE A 175 23.16 -8.02 -22.58
N ASN A 176 23.88 -8.54 -21.58
CA ASN A 176 24.73 -7.73 -20.70
C ASN A 176 25.89 -7.10 -21.46
N GLN A 177 26.44 -7.82 -22.44
CA GLN A 177 27.50 -7.31 -23.29
C GLN A 177 26.97 -6.20 -24.21
N LEU A 178 25.82 -6.41 -24.86
CA LEU A 178 25.20 -5.42 -25.74
C LEU A 178 24.86 -4.12 -25.01
N ALA A 179 24.31 -4.21 -23.80
CA ALA A 179 24.04 -3.04 -22.96
C ALA A 179 25.31 -2.23 -22.64
N LYS A 180 26.46 -2.90 -22.52
CA LYS A 180 27.76 -2.24 -22.29
C LYS A 180 28.38 -1.67 -23.58
N GLU A 181 28.20 -2.35 -24.70
CA GLU A 181 28.75 -1.97 -26.00
C GLU A 181 28.02 -0.75 -26.59
N ASP A 182 26.69 -0.73 -26.49
CA ASP A 182 25.85 0.36 -27.00
C ASP A 182 24.61 0.54 -26.14
N ILE A 183 24.79 1.27 -25.03
CA ILE A 183 23.68 1.59 -24.12
C ILE A 183 22.60 2.43 -24.81
N ASN A 184 22.95 3.28 -25.79
CA ASN A 184 21.98 4.13 -26.46
C ASN A 184 21.07 3.30 -27.38
N GLY A 185 21.61 2.35 -28.13
CA GLY A 185 20.83 1.39 -28.90
C GLY A 185 19.95 0.50 -28.02
N PHE A 186 20.44 0.16 -26.82
CA PHE A 186 19.73 -0.67 -25.85
C PHE A 186 18.42 -0.06 -25.36
N VAL A 187 18.28 1.27 -25.39
CA VAL A 187 17.02 1.96 -25.02
C VAL A 187 15.83 1.48 -25.83
N ASN A 188 16.07 1.03 -27.07
CA ASN A 188 15.02 0.61 -27.98
C ASN A 188 14.44 -0.77 -27.62
N ILE A 189 15.06 -1.51 -26.70
CA ILE A 189 14.57 -2.80 -26.18
C ILE A 189 13.81 -2.66 -24.85
N ILE A 190 14.09 -1.60 -24.09
CA ILE A 190 13.50 -1.41 -22.75
C ILE A 190 11.97 -1.28 -22.79
N PRO A 191 11.34 -0.57 -23.76
CA PRO A 191 9.88 -0.47 -23.80
C PRO A 191 9.17 -1.83 -23.92
N PRO A 192 9.69 -2.79 -24.70
CA PRO A 192 9.24 -4.19 -24.62
C PRO A 192 9.55 -4.93 -23.29
N TYR A 193 10.63 -4.60 -22.58
CA TYR A 193 11.13 -5.34 -21.41
C TYR A 193 11.71 -4.44 -20.32
N PHE A 194 10.84 -3.99 -19.42
CA PHE A 194 11.19 -3.04 -18.37
C PHE A 194 12.35 -3.50 -17.45
N ASP A 195 12.47 -4.80 -17.17
CA ASP A 195 13.53 -5.36 -16.31
C ASP A 195 14.96 -5.09 -16.81
N PHE A 196 15.12 -4.67 -18.06
CA PHE A 196 16.41 -4.33 -18.64
C PHE A 196 16.96 -2.99 -18.13
N ILE A 197 16.14 -2.16 -17.48
CA ILE A 197 16.60 -0.90 -16.89
C ILE A 197 17.70 -1.12 -15.83
N LYS A 198 17.73 -2.29 -15.18
CA LYS A 198 18.76 -2.64 -14.20
C LYS A 198 20.18 -2.60 -14.77
N TYR A 199 20.34 -2.77 -16.08
CA TYR A 199 21.63 -2.70 -16.76
C TYR A 199 22.12 -1.26 -16.98
N ALA A 200 21.22 -0.28 -16.87
CA ALA A 200 21.54 1.14 -17.01
C ALA A 200 21.73 1.85 -15.65
N ILE A 201 21.43 1.19 -14.53
CA ILE A 201 21.62 1.78 -13.19
C ILE A 201 23.11 1.96 -12.93
N GLY A 202 23.52 3.20 -12.67
CA GLY A 202 24.93 3.53 -12.43
C GLY A 202 25.79 3.61 -13.69
N VAL A 203 25.18 3.50 -14.88
CA VAL A 203 25.86 3.69 -16.17
C VAL A 203 25.53 5.10 -16.67
N GLU A 204 26.53 5.82 -17.17
CA GLU A 204 26.30 7.10 -17.84
C GLU A 204 25.61 6.87 -19.18
N VAL A 205 24.46 7.51 -19.36
CA VAL A 205 23.64 7.40 -20.59
C VAL A 205 23.51 8.76 -21.26
N SER A 206 23.09 8.78 -22.52
CA SER A 206 22.76 10.05 -23.18
C SER A 206 21.49 10.68 -22.61
N LYS A 207 21.30 11.99 -22.84
CA LYS A 207 20.03 12.67 -22.50
C LYS A 207 18.85 12.05 -23.24
N GLU A 208 19.04 11.67 -24.51
CA GLU A 208 18.00 11.01 -25.31
C GLU A 208 17.58 9.67 -24.71
N PHE A 209 18.54 8.85 -24.26
CA PHE A 209 18.25 7.62 -23.53
C PHE A 209 17.41 7.92 -22.29
N PHE A 210 17.85 8.88 -21.47
CA PHE A 210 17.17 9.25 -20.24
C PHE A 210 15.71 9.69 -20.51
N ASP A 211 15.51 10.59 -21.47
CA ASP A 211 14.19 11.12 -21.83
C ASP A 211 13.24 10.01 -22.33
N LYS A 212 13.75 9.05 -23.10
CA LYS A 212 12.97 7.88 -23.56
C LYS A 212 12.51 7.00 -22.41
N ILE A 213 13.38 6.77 -21.42
CA ILE A 213 13.04 5.98 -20.24
C ILE A 213 12.02 6.69 -19.35
N VAL A 214 12.18 8.00 -19.17
CA VAL A 214 11.22 8.83 -18.43
C VAL A 214 9.84 8.80 -19.11
N ASN A 215 9.79 9.04 -20.42
CA ASN A 215 8.58 8.91 -21.23
C ASN A 215 7.93 7.54 -21.06
N PHE A 216 8.74 6.48 -21.13
CA PHE A 216 8.25 5.12 -21.02
C PHE A 216 7.55 4.88 -19.68
N VAL A 217 8.21 5.22 -18.58
CA VAL A 217 7.68 4.89 -17.27
C VAL A 217 6.47 5.73 -16.88
N ILE A 218 6.44 7.02 -17.24
CA ILE A 218 5.25 7.85 -16.98
C ILE A 218 4.02 7.26 -17.68
N SER A 219 4.17 6.66 -18.86
CA SER A 219 3.07 6.00 -19.58
C SER A 219 2.55 4.73 -18.90
N LEU A 220 3.38 4.03 -18.12
CA LEU A 220 3.01 2.80 -17.43
C LEU A 220 2.15 3.04 -16.21
N ILE A 221 2.21 4.25 -15.64
CA ILE A 221 1.46 4.59 -14.44
C ILE A 221 -0.02 4.55 -14.77
N PRO A 222 -0.81 3.63 -14.17
CA PRO A 222 -2.20 3.46 -14.53
C PRO A 222 -2.93 4.78 -14.39
N GLN A 223 -3.58 5.20 -15.48
CA GLN A 223 -4.47 6.35 -15.49
C GLN A 223 -5.79 5.97 -14.80
N LYS A 224 -5.74 5.53 -13.54
CA LYS A 224 -6.95 5.46 -12.72
C LYS A 224 -7.49 6.88 -12.67
N GLU A 225 -8.70 7.07 -13.19
CA GLU A 225 -9.31 8.38 -13.42
C GLU A 225 -9.01 9.32 -12.24
N GLN A 226 -8.43 10.49 -12.56
CA GLN A 226 -7.92 11.45 -11.59
C GLN A 226 -8.95 11.92 -10.54
N LYS A 227 -10.24 11.59 -10.73
CA LYS A 227 -11.35 11.98 -9.86
C LYS A 227 -11.29 11.38 -8.45
N ASN A 228 -10.48 10.35 -8.18
CA ASN A 228 -10.36 9.74 -6.84
C ASN A 228 -8.91 9.61 -6.31
N ILE A 229 -7.97 10.44 -6.79
CA ILE A 229 -6.52 10.36 -6.45
C ILE A 229 -6.25 10.37 -4.94
N LEU A 230 -7.09 11.03 -4.14
CA LEU A 230 -6.89 11.11 -2.69
C LEU A 230 -7.03 9.76 -1.95
N ARG A 231 -7.50 8.68 -2.59
CA ARG A 231 -7.80 7.40 -1.91
C ARG A 231 -7.28 6.13 -2.58
N ALA A 232 -6.82 6.19 -3.82
CA ALA A 232 -6.23 5.01 -4.44
C ALA A 232 -4.80 4.82 -3.91
N PRO A 233 -4.40 3.62 -3.45
CA PRO A 233 -2.99 3.34 -3.21
C PRO A 233 -2.26 3.62 -4.54
N GLN A 234 -1.35 4.59 -4.52
CA GLN A 234 -0.50 4.85 -5.67
C GLN A 234 0.32 3.59 -5.90
N GLU A 235 0.25 3.03 -7.10
CA GLU A 235 1.17 1.95 -7.45
C GLU A 235 2.57 2.55 -7.47
N ASP A 236 3.44 2.03 -6.61
CA ASP A 236 4.82 2.48 -6.54
C ASP A 236 5.49 2.28 -7.89
N LEU A 237 6.28 3.27 -8.30
CA LEU A 237 7.13 3.13 -9.47
C LEU A 237 8.04 1.93 -9.27
N PRO A 238 8.33 1.14 -10.31
CA PRO A 238 9.21 0.00 -10.15
C PRO A 238 10.56 0.43 -9.59
N THR A 239 11.01 -0.23 -8.52
CA THR A 239 12.17 0.18 -7.72
C THR A 239 13.43 0.45 -8.55
N ASP A 240 13.67 -0.35 -9.61
CA ASP A 240 14.84 -0.20 -10.46
C ASP A 240 14.79 1.04 -11.36
N PHE A 241 13.61 1.51 -11.75
CA PHE A 241 13.48 2.80 -12.42
C PHE A 241 13.72 3.97 -11.46
N VAL A 242 13.13 3.91 -10.26
CA VAL A 242 13.38 4.95 -9.24
C VAL A 242 14.88 5.06 -9.00
N LYS A 243 15.58 3.94 -8.83
CA LYS A 243 17.04 3.91 -8.73
C LYS A 243 17.74 4.50 -9.96
N PHE A 244 17.28 4.18 -11.17
CA PHE A 244 17.87 4.71 -12.40
C PHE A 244 17.74 6.23 -12.51
N VAL A 245 16.53 6.79 -12.33
CA VAL A 245 16.28 8.23 -12.52
C VAL A 245 16.86 9.07 -11.38
N THR A 246 16.84 8.56 -10.15
CA THR A 246 17.41 9.25 -8.99
C THR A 246 18.92 9.05 -8.84
N HIS A 247 19.54 8.21 -9.68
CA HIS A 247 20.98 7.99 -9.63
C HIS A 247 21.74 9.30 -9.85
N PRO A 248 22.78 9.63 -9.04
CA PRO A 248 23.52 10.88 -9.17
C PRO A 248 24.07 11.15 -10.59
N ILE A 249 24.51 10.11 -11.30
CA ILE A 249 25.00 10.20 -12.69
C ILE A 249 23.93 10.74 -13.65
N ASN A 250 22.66 10.34 -13.45
CA ASN A 250 21.55 10.70 -14.34
C ASN A 250 20.82 11.97 -13.89
N ARG A 251 21.02 12.40 -12.65
CA ARG A 251 20.38 13.60 -12.09
C ARG A 251 20.62 14.86 -12.92
N LYS A 252 21.77 14.95 -13.60
CA LYS A 252 22.11 16.05 -14.51
C LYS A 252 21.15 16.23 -15.70
N TYR A 253 20.38 15.20 -16.04
CA TYR A 253 19.37 15.25 -17.12
C TYR A 253 17.98 15.66 -16.63
N VAL A 254 17.77 15.70 -15.31
CA VAL A 254 16.47 16.04 -14.71
C VAL A 254 16.29 17.55 -14.72
N ASP A 255 15.34 18.03 -15.51
CA ASP A 255 14.84 19.39 -15.45
C ASP A 255 13.47 19.40 -14.76
N ILE A 256 13.46 19.73 -13.46
CA ILE A 256 12.22 19.79 -12.66
C ILE A 256 11.25 20.81 -13.24
N LYS A 257 11.73 21.92 -13.81
CA LYS A 257 10.88 22.94 -14.42
C LYS A 257 10.15 22.40 -15.64
N GLU A 258 10.86 21.65 -16.49
CA GLU A 258 10.24 21.02 -17.66
C GLU A 258 9.25 19.94 -17.25
N LEU A 259 9.59 19.10 -16.26
CA LEU A 259 8.67 18.08 -15.74
C LEU A 259 7.39 18.71 -15.16
N CYS A 260 7.48 19.89 -14.55
CA CYS A 260 6.32 20.60 -14.01
C CYS A 260 5.33 21.12 -15.08
N LYS A 261 5.61 20.97 -16.37
CA LYS A 261 4.67 21.35 -17.44
C LYS A 261 3.50 20.39 -17.62
N SER A 262 3.59 19.16 -17.09
CA SER A 262 2.47 18.22 -17.08
C SER A 262 2.29 17.61 -15.69
N SER A 263 1.04 17.56 -15.22
CA SER A 263 0.68 16.86 -13.98
C SER A 263 0.91 15.35 -14.05
N LYS A 264 1.05 14.80 -15.27
CA LYS A 264 1.36 13.37 -15.47
C LYS A 264 2.73 13.00 -14.92
N ASN A 265 3.63 13.97 -14.77
CA ASN A 265 4.98 13.77 -14.25
C ASN A 265 5.04 13.72 -12.72
N MET A 266 3.95 14.05 -12.02
CA MET A 266 3.91 14.11 -10.55
C MET A 266 4.46 12.85 -9.86
N PRO A 267 4.09 11.61 -10.27
CA PRO A 267 4.62 10.41 -9.64
C PRO A 267 6.14 10.22 -9.80
N LEU A 268 6.73 10.79 -10.85
CA LEU A 268 8.18 10.79 -11.04
C LEU A 268 8.82 11.94 -10.25
N ILE A 269 8.25 13.14 -10.31
CA ILE A 269 8.75 14.33 -9.60
C ILE A 269 8.90 14.02 -8.10
N LYS A 270 7.93 13.33 -7.50
CA LYS A 270 7.97 12.97 -6.08
C LYS A 270 9.14 12.04 -5.70
N GLU A 271 9.83 11.40 -6.64
CA GLU A 271 10.93 10.49 -6.32
C GLU A 271 12.27 11.20 -6.16
N PHE A 272 12.42 12.41 -6.68
CA PHE A 272 13.69 13.13 -6.64
C PHE A 272 13.96 13.80 -5.30
N GLU A 273 15.23 13.87 -4.90
CA GLU A 273 15.70 14.85 -3.93
C GLU A 273 15.84 16.22 -4.61
N PHE A 274 15.25 17.24 -3.99
CA PHE A 274 15.22 18.60 -4.49
C PHE A 274 16.35 19.44 -3.88
N THR A 275 16.85 20.35 -4.71
CA THR A 275 17.58 21.53 -4.26
C THR A 275 16.62 22.57 -3.67
N ASN A 276 17.14 23.57 -2.95
CA ASN A 276 16.32 24.68 -2.43
C ASN A 276 15.58 25.41 -3.57
N GLU A 277 16.26 25.64 -4.69
CA GLU A 277 15.71 26.34 -5.85
C GLU A 277 14.58 25.55 -6.52
N GLU A 278 14.77 24.25 -6.72
CA GLU A 278 13.73 23.38 -7.25
C GLU A 278 12.53 23.29 -6.30
N PHE A 279 12.77 23.28 -4.99
CA PHE A 279 11.69 23.27 -4.00
C PHE A 279 10.86 24.57 -4.02
N GLU A 280 11.51 25.73 -4.11
CA GLU A 280 10.81 27.01 -4.23
C GLU A 280 10.08 27.17 -5.57
N LEU A 281 10.68 26.67 -6.66
CA LEU A 281 9.99 26.56 -7.95
C LEU A 281 8.72 25.72 -7.79
N LEU A 282 8.89 24.55 -7.18
CA LEU A 282 7.84 23.59 -6.97
C LEU A 282 6.68 24.27 -6.26
N LYS A 283 6.84 24.91 -5.09
CA LYS A 283 5.74 25.60 -4.34
C LYS A 283 4.75 26.42 -5.18
N ASN A 284 5.18 26.96 -6.31
CA ASN A 284 4.38 27.78 -7.20
C ASN A 284 3.59 27.00 -8.27
N VAL A 285 3.83 25.69 -8.43
CA VAL A 285 3.16 24.80 -9.39
C VAL A 285 1.80 24.35 -8.84
N ASN A 286 0.73 24.79 -9.50
CA ASN A 286 -0.65 24.62 -9.01
C ASN A 286 -1.04 23.18 -8.68
N PHE A 287 -0.78 22.22 -9.57
CA PHE A 287 -1.17 20.82 -9.35
C PHE A 287 -0.30 20.11 -8.33
N MET A 288 0.80 20.72 -7.88
CA MET A 288 1.67 20.14 -6.88
C MET A 288 1.42 20.70 -5.47
N LYS A 289 0.60 21.76 -5.30
CA LYS A 289 0.31 22.38 -3.98
C LYS A 289 -0.10 21.39 -2.89
N ASP A 290 -0.87 20.38 -3.28
CA ASP A 290 -1.35 19.36 -2.36
C ASP A 290 -0.45 18.10 -2.31
N TYR A 291 0.60 18.05 -3.14
CA TYR A 291 1.46 16.87 -3.38
C TYR A 291 2.97 17.11 -3.18
N PHE A 292 3.43 18.36 -3.03
CA PHE A 292 4.83 18.69 -2.64
C PHE A 292 5.26 17.94 -1.40
N LEU A 293 4.25 17.67 -0.60
CA LEU A 293 4.22 17.02 0.66
C LEU A 293 4.69 15.55 0.49
N PHE A 294 6.01 15.47 0.38
CA PHE A 294 6.86 14.57 1.15
C PHE A 294 7.23 13.25 0.48
N ASN A 295 8.29 13.36 -0.32
CA ASN A 295 9.29 12.33 -0.43
C ASN A 295 10.09 12.27 0.88
N LYS A 296 10.44 11.06 1.33
CA LYS A 296 11.39 10.84 2.44
C LYS A 296 12.72 11.60 2.25
N TYR A 297 13.18 11.83 1.01
CA TYR A 297 14.41 12.58 0.73
C TYR A 297 14.27 14.10 0.89
N ASN A 298 13.05 14.65 0.92
CA ASN A 298 12.78 16.09 0.90
C ASN A 298 12.22 16.64 2.21
N GLU A 299 12.18 15.82 3.25
CA GLU A 299 11.62 16.22 4.53
C GLU A 299 12.31 17.45 5.14
N LYS A 300 13.59 17.69 4.83
CA LYS A 300 14.37 18.85 5.28
C LYS A 300 13.70 20.20 5.00
N PHE A 301 12.82 20.24 4.00
CA PHE A 301 12.10 21.44 3.58
C PHE A 301 10.86 21.79 4.38
N PHE A 302 10.46 20.94 5.32
CA PHE A 302 9.17 21.06 5.98
C PHE A 302 9.28 21.07 7.49
N THR A 303 8.38 21.80 8.11
CA THR A 303 8.15 21.77 9.55
C THR A 303 7.41 20.50 9.95
N LEU A 304 7.49 20.12 11.23
CA LEU A 304 6.70 19.00 11.75
C LEU A 304 5.18 19.23 11.58
N ASP A 305 4.71 20.47 11.73
CA ASP A 305 3.28 20.79 11.58
C ASP A 305 2.77 20.54 10.16
N GLU A 306 3.59 20.79 9.14
CA GLU A 306 3.29 20.47 7.74
C GLU A 306 3.32 18.95 7.52
N VAL A 307 4.31 18.24 8.08
CA VAL A 307 4.41 16.77 8.02
C VAL A 307 3.18 16.11 8.65
N LEU A 308 2.69 16.60 9.79
CA LEU A 308 1.53 15.99 10.47
C LEU A 308 0.20 16.25 9.75
N GLN A 309 0.18 17.07 8.70
CA GLN A 309 -1.00 17.28 7.85
C GLN A 309 -1.08 16.31 6.67
N CYS A 310 -0.08 15.44 6.51
CA CYS A 310 -0.01 14.46 5.44
C CYS A 310 -1.10 13.42 5.47
N VAL A 311 -1.36 12.87 4.28
CA VAL A 311 -2.24 11.70 4.10
C VAL A 311 -1.47 10.38 4.22
N TYR A 312 -0.16 10.38 3.96
CA TYR A 312 0.68 9.16 3.85
C TYR A 312 1.39 8.80 5.17
N PRO A 313 1.00 7.71 5.84
CA PRO A 313 1.56 7.32 7.13
C PRO A 313 3.07 7.04 7.08
N GLU A 314 3.57 6.41 6.02
CA GLU A 314 4.99 6.06 5.89
C GLU A 314 5.88 7.29 5.93
N THR A 315 5.39 8.37 5.32
CA THR A 315 6.10 9.65 5.30
C THR A 315 6.11 10.31 6.66
N ILE A 316 4.95 10.36 7.31
CA ILE A 316 4.82 10.93 8.66
C ILE A 316 5.76 10.20 9.62
N VAL A 317 5.76 8.87 9.56
CA VAL A 317 6.63 8.02 10.37
C VAL A 317 8.10 8.29 10.07
N HIS A 318 8.49 8.28 8.79
CA HIS A 318 9.86 8.55 8.39
C HIS A 318 10.35 9.89 8.95
N SER A 319 9.57 10.95 8.72
CA SER A 319 9.94 12.30 9.16
C SER A 319 9.96 12.48 10.67
N ILE A 320 9.10 11.78 11.41
CA ILE A 320 9.19 11.75 12.88
C ILE A 320 10.45 11.02 13.34
N LEU A 321 10.89 9.98 12.62
CA LEU A 321 12.06 9.18 13.00
C LEU A 321 13.39 9.89 12.71
N THR A 322 13.46 10.68 11.64
CA THR A 322 14.72 11.28 11.16
C THR A 322 14.92 12.72 11.59
N LYS A 323 13.85 13.51 11.80
CA LYS A 323 13.98 14.93 12.17
C LYS A 323 14.42 15.09 13.63
N PRO A 324 15.32 16.04 13.93
CA PRO A 324 15.50 16.52 15.30
C PRO A 324 14.16 17.04 15.83
N LEU A 325 13.75 16.58 17.02
CA LEU A 325 12.53 17.06 17.68
C LEU A 325 12.90 18.19 18.64
N ILE A 326 12.09 19.24 18.65
CA ILE A 326 12.22 20.36 19.57
C ILE A 326 11.15 20.29 20.67
N ASP A 327 11.29 21.15 21.67
CA ASP A 327 10.32 21.26 22.76
C ASP A 327 8.90 21.52 22.22
N GLY A 328 7.96 20.68 22.65
CA GLY A 328 6.56 20.73 22.21
C GLY A 328 6.20 19.79 21.06
N ASP A 329 7.17 19.27 20.30
CA ASP A 329 6.89 18.36 19.18
C ASP A 329 6.23 17.06 19.63
N ILE A 330 6.64 16.51 20.77
CA ILE A 330 6.03 15.29 21.32
C ILE A 330 4.54 15.50 21.61
N ALA A 331 4.15 16.69 22.09
CA ALA A 331 2.75 17.02 22.34
C ALA A 331 1.95 17.10 21.03
N LYS A 332 2.55 17.64 19.97
CA LYS A 332 1.95 17.69 18.62
C LYS A 332 1.78 16.29 18.04
N ILE A 333 2.83 15.46 18.09
CA ILE A 333 2.79 14.05 17.65
C ILE A 333 1.70 13.29 18.42
N GLN A 334 1.63 13.45 19.75
CA GLN A 334 0.60 12.82 20.57
C GLN A 334 -0.82 13.25 20.17
N LYS A 335 -1.02 14.55 19.94
CA LYS A 335 -2.32 15.09 19.51
C LYS A 335 -2.70 14.54 18.13
N PHE A 336 -1.75 14.47 17.21
CA PHE A 336 -1.95 13.90 15.88
C PHE A 336 -2.37 12.43 15.95
N ILE A 337 -1.60 11.56 16.61
CA ILE A 337 -1.94 10.14 16.72
C ILE A 337 -3.27 9.92 17.47
N TYR A 338 -3.62 10.78 18.43
CA TYR A 338 -4.92 10.75 19.07
C TYR A 338 -6.06 11.11 18.11
N ASN A 339 -5.89 12.15 17.30
CA ASN A 339 -6.90 12.61 16.33
C ASN A 339 -7.07 11.63 15.17
N GLU A 340 -6.00 11.08 14.63
CA GLU A 340 -6.06 10.06 13.58
C GLU A 340 -6.77 8.79 14.05
N ASN A 341 -6.59 8.43 15.33
CA ASN A 341 -7.37 7.38 15.96
C ASN A 341 -8.87 7.69 16.03
N ALA A 342 -9.25 8.96 16.22
CA ALA A 342 -10.65 9.38 16.24
C ALA A 342 -11.27 9.46 14.83
N ARG A 343 -10.47 9.82 13.81
CA ARG A 343 -10.90 9.97 12.41
C ARG A 343 -11.04 8.67 11.63
N SER A 344 -10.61 7.53 12.18
CA SER A 344 -10.89 6.22 11.59
C SER A 344 -12.40 5.93 11.67
N ILE A 345 -13.16 6.52 10.74
CA ILE A 345 -14.63 6.40 10.57
C ILE A 345 -15.07 4.93 10.46
N PHE A 346 -14.16 4.03 10.11
CA PHE A 346 -14.43 2.59 9.97
C PHE A 346 -13.83 1.72 11.07
N GLY A 347 -13.29 2.32 12.15
CA GLY A 347 -12.71 1.59 13.27
C GLY A 347 -11.57 0.63 12.88
N LEU A 348 -10.95 0.80 11.71
CA LEU A 348 -9.97 -0.13 11.18
C LEU A 348 -8.65 0.02 11.97
N PRO A 349 -8.19 -1.02 12.69
CA PRO A 349 -6.96 -0.98 13.48
C PRO A 349 -5.68 -0.69 12.68
N ARG A 350 -5.75 -0.71 11.34
CA ARG A 350 -4.61 -0.63 10.41
C ARG A 350 -3.75 0.62 10.62
N ARG A 351 -4.36 1.81 10.79
CA ARG A 351 -3.58 3.06 10.95
C ARG A 351 -2.70 3.08 12.18
N ARG A 352 -3.08 2.40 13.28
CA ARG A 352 -2.22 2.32 14.47
C ARG A 352 -0.95 1.53 14.20
N ILE A 353 -1.03 0.51 13.36
CA ILE A 353 0.12 -0.32 13.00
C ILE A 353 1.10 0.53 12.19
N GLU A 354 0.58 1.31 11.24
CA GLU A 354 1.38 2.20 10.38
C GLU A 354 2.17 3.23 11.19
N TYR A 355 1.57 3.88 12.21
CA TYR A 355 2.26 4.88 13.03
C TYR A 355 3.14 4.33 14.16
N ARG A 356 3.07 3.03 14.44
CA ARG A 356 3.78 2.42 15.57
C ARG A 356 5.32 2.55 15.52
N PRO A 357 5.99 2.55 14.35
CA PRO A 357 7.45 2.68 14.30
C PRO A 357 7.98 3.96 14.96
N ILE A 358 7.19 5.03 15.10
CA ILE A 358 7.65 6.26 15.78
C ILE A 358 8.13 6.02 17.23
N PHE A 359 7.66 4.95 17.88
CA PHE A 359 8.07 4.58 19.23
C PHE A 359 9.48 3.96 19.29
N GLU A 360 10.15 3.74 18.15
CA GLU A 360 11.58 3.44 18.10
C GLU A 360 12.43 4.54 18.74
N ARG A 361 11.94 5.79 18.80
CA ARG A 361 12.59 6.90 19.51
C ARG A 361 12.26 6.93 21.00
N ASP A 362 13.29 7.05 21.84
CA ASP A 362 13.14 7.08 23.29
C ASP A 362 12.38 8.33 23.76
N GLU A 363 12.75 9.52 23.27
CA GLU A 363 12.04 10.76 23.61
C GLU A 363 10.53 10.70 23.31
N ILE A 364 10.12 10.12 22.17
CA ILE A 364 8.69 9.96 21.85
C ILE A 364 8.04 8.97 22.81
N CYS A 365 8.62 7.78 22.96
CA CYS A 365 8.08 6.74 23.83
C CYS A 365 7.89 7.26 25.27
N ASN A 366 8.90 7.93 25.81
CA ASN A 366 8.90 8.48 27.16
C ASN A 366 7.93 9.65 27.34
N GLY A 367 7.84 10.53 26.34
CA GLY A 367 7.07 11.76 26.42
C GLY A 367 5.57 11.62 26.11
N VAL A 368 5.13 10.52 25.50
CA VAL A 368 3.69 10.27 25.32
C VAL A 368 3.03 9.75 26.61
N ASN A 369 1.74 10.05 26.77
CA ASN A 369 0.94 9.64 27.91
C ASN A 369 0.61 8.13 27.91
N THR A 370 0.31 7.60 29.10
CA THR A 370 -0.02 6.19 29.33
C THR A 370 -1.16 5.67 28.44
N ASN A 371 -2.24 6.43 28.30
CA ASN A 371 -3.41 5.99 27.53
C ASN A 371 -3.09 5.86 26.04
N THR A 372 -2.23 6.73 25.51
CA THR A 372 -1.72 6.62 24.14
C THR A 372 -0.88 5.36 23.99
N LEU A 373 0.10 5.13 24.86
CA LEU A 373 0.94 3.92 24.83
C LEU A 373 0.10 2.64 24.88
N LEU A 374 -0.88 2.57 25.78
CA LEU A 374 -1.80 1.43 25.88
C LEU A 374 -2.55 1.19 24.55
N LYS A 375 -2.99 2.24 23.83
CA LYS A 375 -3.68 2.09 22.54
C LYS A 375 -2.79 1.49 21.44
N PHE A 376 -1.48 1.66 21.54
CA PHE A 376 -0.50 1.14 20.58
C PHE A 376 0.05 -0.26 20.93
N LEU A 377 -0.21 -0.78 22.13
CA LEU A 377 -0.11 -2.21 22.44
C LEU A 377 -1.35 -2.95 21.90
N SER A 378 -1.52 -3.13 20.60
CA SER A 378 -2.72 -3.81 20.09
C SER A 378 -2.55 -5.34 20.15
N PRO A 379 -3.57 -6.14 20.57
CA PRO A 379 -3.45 -7.60 20.71
C PRO A 379 -3.31 -8.36 19.37
N GLN A 380 -3.49 -7.66 18.24
CA GLN A 380 -3.27 -8.22 16.89
C GLN A 380 -1.83 -8.06 16.40
N GLN A 381 -0.90 -7.61 17.25
CA GLN A 381 0.48 -7.30 16.86
C GLN A 381 1.45 -8.41 17.22
N GLU A 382 2.53 -8.48 16.45
CA GLU A 382 3.71 -9.27 16.76
C GLU A 382 4.38 -8.77 18.04
N PHE A 383 4.97 -9.69 18.80
CA PHE A 383 5.69 -9.38 20.03
C PHE A 383 7.10 -8.87 19.70
N ASP A 384 7.18 -7.73 19.01
CA ASP A 384 8.46 -7.20 18.51
C ASP A 384 9.18 -6.25 19.51
N LYS A 385 10.31 -5.70 19.06
CA LYS A 385 11.15 -4.77 19.84
C LYS A 385 10.38 -3.53 20.31
N ILE A 386 9.47 -2.99 19.50
CA ILE A 386 8.67 -1.81 19.86
C ILE A 386 7.65 -2.19 20.94
N PHE A 387 7.04 -3.39 20.85
CA PHE A 387 6.13 -3.90 21.88
C PHE A 387 6.85 -3.96 23.23
N ILE A 388 8.00 -4.65 23.25
CA ILE A 388 8.85 -4.81 24.43
C ILE A 388 9.18 -3.45 25.05
N LYS A 389 9.61 -2.50 24.22
CA LYS A 389 9.98 -1.15 24.64
C LYS A 389 8.82 -0.40 25.29
N ILE A 390 7.65 -0.38 24.64
CA ILE A 390 6.45 0.27 25.19
C ILE A 390 6.02 -0.41 26.50
N PHE A 391 6.08 -1.75 26.55
CA PHE A 391 5.70 -2.53 27.71
C PHE A 391 6.61 -2.28 28.90
N ASP A 392 7.93 -2.29 28.71
CA ASP A 392 8.91 -1.99 29.77
C ASP A 392 8.74 -0.58 30.32
N LEU A 393 8.49 0.40 29.44
CA LEU A 393 8.18 1.75 29.86
C LEU A 393 6.89 1.78 30.70
N LEU A 394 5.84 1.10 30.28
CA LEU A 394 4.58 1.06 31.02
C LEU A 394 4.73 0.37 32.38
N LEU A 395 5.54 -0.69 32.49
CA LEU A 395 5.88 -1.33 33.77
C LEU A 395 6.59 -0.39 34.74
N SER A 396 7.38 0.57 34.23
CA SER A 396 8.06 1.57 35.06
C SER A 396 7.13 2.70 35.53
N LYS A 397 5.97 2.89 34.89
CA LYS A 397 5.00 3.94 35.22
C LYS A 397 4.07 3.48 36.35
N LYS A 398 3.56 4.44 37.14
CA LYS A 398 2.51 4.19 38.14
C LYS A 398 1.17 4.02 37.42
N LEU A 399 0.81 2.77 37.15
CA LEU A 399 -0.48 2.40 36.56
C LEU A 399 -1.51 2.05 37.65
N ASP A 400 -2.76 2.43 37.44
CA ASP A 400 -3.88 1.88 38.21
C ASP A 400 -4.23 0.44 37.77
N ASP A 401 -5.12 -0.23 38.50
CA ASP A 401 -5.48 -1.61 38.20
C ASP A 401 -6.24 -1.78 36.88
N GLU A 402 -6.96 -0.74 36.45
CA GLU A 402 -7.70 -0.74 35.18
C GLU A 402 -6.72 -0.71 34.00
N GLN A 403 -5.74 0.19 34.05
CA GLN A 403 -4.66 0.30 33.07
C GLN A 403 -3.78 -0.94 33.02
N LYS A 404 -3.46 -1.53 34.19
CA LYS A 404 -2.71 -2.80 34.27
C LYS A 404 -3.48 -3.94 33.63
N ALA A 405 -4.78 -4.08 33.94
CA ALA A 405 -5.61 -5.10 33.32
C ALA A 405 -5.69 -4.91 31.80
N GLU A 406 -5.91 -3.69 31.32
CA GLU A 406 -5.91 -3.37 29.89
C GLU A 406 -4.58 -3.74 29.21
N MET A 407 -3.46 -3.37 29.82
CA MET A 407 -2.12 -3.70 29.32
C MET A 407 -1.92 -5.21 29.18
N PHE A 408 -2.26 -5.99 30.20
CA PHE A 408 -2.06 -7.43 30.21
C PHE A 408 -3.04 -8.21 29.32
N LEU A 409 -4.21 -7.64 29.02
CA LEU A 409 -5.12 -8.16 28.00
C LEU A 409 -4.60 -7.98 26.56
N LYS A 410 -3.60 -7.12 26.37
CA LYS A 410 -3.05 -6.81 25.05
C LYS A 410 -1.80 -7.60 24.68
N ILE A 411 -1.16 -8.24 25.65
CA ILE A 411 0.03 -9.06 25.42
C ILE A 411 -0.34 -10.29 24.56
N PRO A 412 0.40 -10.59 23.48
CA PRO A 412 0.29 -11.84 22.72
C PRO A 412 0.54 -13.05 23.62
N THR A 413 -0.03 -14.22 23.28
CA THR A 413 0.12 -15.45 24.09
C THR A 413 1.12 -16.45 23.49
N ASN A 414 2.08 -15.97 22.69
CA ASN A 414 3.12 -16.81 22.11
C ASN A 414 4.25 -17.07 23.12
N ASP A 415 5.15 -18.00 22.80
CA ASP A 415 6.22 -18.42 23.72
C ASP A 415 7.21 -17.29 24.03
N GLU A 416 7.53 -16.46 23.04
CA GLU A 416 8.41 -15.29 23.21
C GLU A 416 7.85 -14.30 24.25
N ALA A 417 6.56 -13.97 24.15
CA ALA A 417 5.89 -13.12 25.13
C ALA A 417 5.83 -13.76 26.52
N LEU A 418 5.63 -15.08 26.60
CA LEU A 418 5.65 -15.80 27.87
C LEU A 418 7.03 -15.75 28.55
N GLU A 419 8.10 -16.07 27.82
CA GLU A 419 9.47 -16.00 28.33
C GLU A 419 9.81 -14.59 28.80
N PHE A 420 9.43 -13.58 28.02
CA PHE A 420 9.60 -12.19 28.37
C PHE A 420 8.89 -11.82 29.68
N ILE A 421 7.63 -12.23 29.85
CA ILE A 421 6.87 -11.97 31.08
C ILE A 421 7.50 -12.67 32.28
N LEU A 422 7.95 -13.93 32.11
CA LEU A 422 8.63 -14.68 33.17
C LEU A 422 9.94 -14.01 33.59
N SER A 423 10.71 -13.47 32.65
CA SER A 423 11.96 -12.73 32.95
C SER A 423 11.75 -11.46 33.78
N ARG A 424 10.51 -10.94 33.85
CA ARG A 424 10.12 -9.70 34.55
C ARG A 424 9.16 -9.95 35.69
N ARG A 425 8.98 -11.21 36.10
CA ARG A 425 7.99 -11.64 37.10
C ARG A 425 8.00 -10.77 38.36
N GLU A 426 9.17 -10.42 38.88
CA GLU A 426 9.33 -9.64 40.12
C GLU A 426 8.77 -8.20 40.03
N LYS A 427 8.62 -7.65 38.82
CA LYS A 427 8.07 -6.31 38.57
C LYS A 427 6.57 -6.32 38.28
N ILE A 428 5.96 -7.50 38.19
CA ILE A 428 4.59 -7.67 37.76
C ILE A 428 3.76 -8.22 38.93
N ASN A 429 2.63 -7.60 39.22
CA ASN A 429 1.77 -8.10 40.29
C ASN A 429 1.08 -9.42 39.92
N ASP A 430 0.68 -10.17 40.94
CA ASP A 430 0.07 -11.49 40.75
C ASP A 430 -1.23 -11.44 39.94
N SER A 431 -2.06 -10.41 40.09
CA SER A 431 -3.32 -10.30 39.33
C SER A 431 -3.09 -10.18 37.82
N CYS A 432 -2.05 -9.44 37.40
CA CYS A 432 -1.61 -9.36 36.00
C CYS A 432 -1.12 -10.72 35.48
N LEU A 433 -0.31 -11.43 36.26
CA LEU A 433 0.23 -12.74 35.88
C LEU A 433 -0.88 -13.80 35.79
N ILE A 434 -1.85 -13.77 36.70
CA ILE A 434 -3.04 -14.63 36.67
C ILE A 434 -3.88 -14.33 35.42
N LEU A 435 -4.10 -13.05 35.12
CA LEU A 435 -4.85 -12.60 33.95
C LEU A 435 -4.20 -13.13 32.66
N TYR A 436 -2.88 -12.96 32.51
CA TYR A 436 -2.12 -13.46 31.37
C TYR A 436 -2.15 -15.00 31.27
N SER A 437 -1.90 -15.70 32.37
CA SER A 437 -1.93 -17.17 32.44
C SER A 437 -3.27 -17.76 31.98
N SER A 438 -4.37 -17.09 32.32
CA SER A 438 -5.73 -17.50 31.94
C SER A 438 -5.99 -17.42 30.44
N ARG A 439 -5.26 -16.57 29.71
CA ARG A 439 -5.34 -16.41 28.25
C ARG A 439 -4.42 -17.39 27.52
N VAL A 440 -3.16 -17.54 27.95
CA VAL A 440 -2.18 -18.42 27.29
C VAL A 440 -2.68 -19.86 27.13
N ARG A 441 -3.35 -20.39 28.16
CA ARG A 441 -3.91 -21.75 28.14
C ARG A 441 -5.13 -21.93 27.24
N ALA A 442 -5.81 -20.86 26.84
CA ALA A 442 -6.92 -20.97 25.89
C ALA A 442 -6.41 -21.33 24.47
N ASN A 443 -5.17 -20.94 24.14
CA ASN A 443 -4.59 -21.10 22.80
C ASN A 443 -3.74 -22.36 22.63
N LYS A 444 -3.23 -22.95 23.71
CA LYS A 444 -2.54 -24.25 23.67
C LYS A 444 -3.56 -25.38 23.90
N ILE A 445 -4.02 -26.03 22.83
CA ILE A 445 -4.85 -27.27 22.85
C ILE A 445 -3.96 -28.45 23.28
N LEU A 446 -3.31 -28.33 24.43
CA LEU A 446 -2.67 -29.46 25.11
C LEU A 446 -3.47 -29.66 26.39
N LEU A 447 -4.50 -30.49 26.22
CA LEU A 447 -5.27 -31.07 27.31
C LEU A 447 -4.26 -31.76 28.24
N ASP A 448 -4.32 -31.40 29.51
CA ASP A 448 -3.69 -32.08 30.64
C ASP A 448 -2.25 -31.71 31.02
N ASP A 449 -1.64 -30.61 30.54
CA ASP A 449 -0.39 -30.12 31.17
C ASP A 449 -0.67 -29.34 32.49
N PRO A 450 -0.29 -29.89 33.67
CA PRO A 450 -0.40 -29.22 34.96
C PRO A 450 0.56 -28.02 35.11
N GLY A 451 1.50 -27.79 34.18
CA GLY A 451 2.73 -27.04 34.43
C GLY A 451 2.69 -25.51 34.47
N LEU A 452 1.85 -24.82 33.69
CA LEU A 452 1.98 -23.35 33.58
C LEU A 452 1.06 -22.60 34.56
N TYR A 453 1.38 -22.64 35.85
CA TYR A 453 0.88 -21.66 36.83
C TYR A 453 2.02 -20.67 37.09
N ILE A 454 1.89 -19.45 36.57
CA ILE A 454 2.91 -18.41 36.82
C ILE A 454 2.86 -17.95 38.29
N VAL A 455 1.68 -18.07 38.90
CA VAL A 455 1.39 -17.70 40.28
C VAL A 455 0.81 -18.91 41.01
N GLU A 456 1.06 -19.01 42.32
CA GLU A 456 0.52 -20.06 43.17
C GLU A 456 -1.02 -20.12 43.12
N LYS A 457 -1.58 -21.33 43.25
CA LYS A 457 -3.03 -21.51 43.33
C LYS A 457 -3.56 -20.88 44.62
N GLY A 458 -4.80 -20.39 44.59
CA GLY A 458 -5.41 -19.72 45.72
C GLY A 458 -4.93 -18.27 45.94
N THR A 459 -3.93 -17.78 45.19
CA THR A 459 -3.57 -16.36 45.23
C THR A 459 -4.78 -15.49 44.87
N PRO A 460 -5.08 -14.42 45.64
CA PRO A 460 -6.16 -13.50 45.32
C PRO A 460 -5.94 -12.79 43.99
N ILE A 461 -7.01 -12.67 43.20
CA ILE A 461 -7.04 -11.83 42.00
C ILE A 461 -7.96 -10.63 42.25
N GLY A 462 -7.51 -9.43 41.86
CA GLY A 462 -8.31 -8.22 41.99
C GLY A 462 -9.56 -8.26 41.11
N ASP A 463 -10.66 -7.72 41.65
CA ASP A 463 -11.99 -7.73 41.03
C ASP A 463 -12.00 -7.19 39.59
N VAL A 464 -11.26 -6.10 39.34
CA VAL A 464 -11.16 -5.45 38.02
C VAL A 464 -10.56 -6.40 36.97
N TYR A 465 -9.56 -7.20 37.33
CA TYR A 465 -8.91 -8.13 36.41
C TYR A 465 -9.86 -9.27 36.01
N VAL A 466 -10.64 -9.78 36.97
CA VAL A 466 -11.68 -10.78 36.72
C VAL A 466 -12.76 -10.20 35.79
N GLU A 467 -13.27 -9.01 36.13
CA GLU A 467 -14.26 -8.29 35.33
C GLU A 467 -13.82 -8.13 33.87
N LYS A 468 -12.59 -7.63 33.65
CA LYS A 468 -12.01 -7.43 32.32
C LYS A 468 -11.85 -8.71 31.53
N LEU A 469 -11.43 -9.80 32.17
CA LEU A 469 -11.29 -11.09 31.53
C LEU A 469 -12.63 -11.62 30.99
N PHE A 470 -13.71 -11.44 31.77
CA PHE A 470 -15.07 -11.84 31.37
C PHE A 470 -15.73 -10.90 30.35
N ARG A 471 -15.11 -9.76 30.04
CA ARG A 471 -15.50 -8.88 28.93
C ARG A 471 -14.96 -9.36 27.58
N LEU A 472 -13.99 -10.28 27.55
CA LEU A 472 -13.45 -10.86 26.32
C LEU A 472 -14.42 -11.88 25.72
N LYS A 473 -14.80 -11.71 24.45
CA LYS A 473 -15.71 -12.63 23.73
C LYS A 473 -15.08 -13.98 23.39
N LYS A 474 -13.75 -14.06 23.31
CA LYS A 474 -12.96 -15.24 22.91
C LYS A 474 -11.69 -15.32 23.78
N ASP A 475 -11.02 -16.47 23.76
CA ASP A 475 -9.65 -16.66 24.27
C ASP A 475 -9.48 -16.68 25.80
N VAL A 476 -10.44 -17.25 26.54
CA VAL A 476 -10.33 -17.41 27.99
C VAL A 476 -10.73 -18.80 28.46
N ASN A 477 -9.89 -19.42 29.28
CA ASN A 477 -10.23 -20.63 30.03
C ASN A 477 -10.73 -20.27 31.44
N TYR A 478 -12.03 -20.03 31.61
CA TYR A 478 -12.59 -19.62 32.91
C TYR A 478 -12.42 -20.67 34.02
N LYS A 479 -12.34 -21.97 33.68
CA LYS A 479 -12.09 -23.04 34.67
C LYS A 479 -10.75 -22.84 35.37
N PHE A 480 -9.76 -22.31 34.67
CA PHE A 480 -8.44 -22.04 35.22
C PHE A 480 -8.45 -20.88 36.22
N LEU A 481 -9.18 -19.80 35.90
CA LEU A 481 -9.30 -18.63 36.77
C LEU A 481 -9.80 -18.99 38.18
N PHE A 482 -10.72 -19.94 38.28
CA PHE A 482 -11.30 -20.38 39.55
C PHE A 482 -10.40 -21.32 40.37
N LYS A 483 -9.14 -21.52 39.94
CA LYS A 483 -8.09 -22.10 40.78
C LYS A 483 -7.40 -21.04 41.66
N TYR A 484 -7.71 -19.76 41.43
CA TYR A 484 -7.29 -18.61 42.23
C TYR A 484 -8.44 -18.14 43.12
N ASN A 485 -8.14 -17.29 44.10
CA ASN A 485 -9.16 -16.77 45.01
C ASN A 485 -9.90 -15.59 44.36
N VAL A 486 -11.04 -15.90 43.75
CA VAL A 486 -11.95 -14.95 43.11
C VAL A 486 -13.02 -14.52 44.10
N SER A 487 -13.11 -13.23 44.38
CA SER A 487 -14.09 -12.69 45.33
C SER A 487 -15.53 -12.83 44.80
N LYS A 488 -16.53 -12.88 45.72
CA LYS A 488 -17.95 -12.86 45.32
C LYS A 488 -18.32 -11.59 44.56
N GLN A 489 -17.71 -10.46 44.93
CA GLN A 489 -17.92 -9.18 44.26
C GLN A 489 -17.35 -9.18 42.84
N ALA A 490 -16.16 -9.77 42.63
CA ALA A 490 -15.58 -9.99 41.31
C ALA A 490 -16.49 -10.81 40.41
N MET A 491 -17.06 -11.91 40.93
CA MET A 491 -18.00 -12.76 40.18
C MET A 491 -19.28 -12.00 39.79
N ALA A 492 -19.80 -11.16 40.69
CA ALA A 492 -20.96 -10.31 40.41
C ALA A 492 -20.67 -9.31 39.28
N ARG A 493 -19.53 -8.61 39.37
CA ARG A 493 -19.04 -7.68 38.33
C ARG A 493 -18.85 -8.37 36.99
N ALA A 494 -18.23 -9.54 37.02
CA ALA A 494 -17.99 -10.35 35.83
C ALA A 494 -19.28 -10.78 35.14
N LEU A 495 -20.34 -11.13 35.90
CA LEU A 495 -21.62 -11.55 35.32
C LEU A 495 -22.27 -10.40 34.54
N ILE A 496 -22.25 -9.19 35.12
CA ILE A 496 -22.73 -7.98 34.43
C ILE A 496 -21.86 -7.67 33.21
N SER A 497 -20.53 -7.72 33.34
CA SER A 497 -19.61 -7.46 32.22
C SER A 497 -19.73 -8.48 31.07
N SER A 498 -19.98 -9.75 31.36
CA SER A 498 -20.26 -10.76 30.33
C SER A 498 -21.56 -10.48 29.59
N ALA A 499 -22.60 -10.01 30.29
CA ALA A 499 -23.85 -9.59 29.65
C ALA A 499 -23.63 -8.36 28.75
N GLU A 500 -22.87 -7.36 29.21
CA GLU A 500 -22.53 -6.16 28.42
C GLU A 500 -21.73 -6.50 27.15
N ALA A 501 -20.79 -7.44 27.29
CA ALA A 501 -19.93 -7.85 26.19
C ALA A 501 -20.54 -8.92 25.29
N SER A 502 -21.80 -9.30 25.48
CA SER A 502 -22.44 -10.41 24.74
C SER A 502 -21.64 -11.72 24.79
N ASN A 503 -21.02 -12.01 25.93
CA ASN A 503 -20.15 -13.17 26.13
C ASN A 503 -20.95 -14.35 26.72
N ILE A 504 -21.56 -15.15 25.85
CA ILE A 504 -22.38 -16.32 26.24
C ILE A 504 -21.59 -17.28 27.13
N GLY A 505 -20.34 -17.59 26.75
CA GLY A 505 -19.51 -18.55 27.49
C GLY A 505 -19.20 -18.09 28.91
N GLY A 506 -18.85 -16.82 29.08
CA GLY A 506 -18.62 -16.20 30.39
C GLY A 506 -19.89 -16.16 31.24
N LEU A 507 -21.00 -15.74 30.64
CA LEU A 507 -22.31 -15.64 31.30
C LEU A 507 -22.78 -17.00 31.86
N SER A 508 -22.85 -18.01 30.99
CA SER A 508 -23.28 -19.36 31.37
C SER A 508 -22.34 -20.00 32.40
N PHE A 509 -21.03 -19.76 32.27
CA PHE A 509 -20.06 -20.28 33.22
C PHE A 509 -20.26 -19.69 34.62
N LEU A 510 -20.46 -18.38 34.74
CA LEU A 510 -20.67 -17.73 36.05
C LEU A 510 -21.99 -18.18 36.71
N ILE A 511 -23.06 -18.33 35.94
CA ILE A 511 -24.32 -18.89 36.44
C ILE A 511 -24.11 -20.31 36.97
N SER A 512 -23.33 -21.15 36.25
CA SER A 512 -23.00 -22.50 36.71
C SER A 512 -22.19 -22.54 38.01
N LYS A 513 -21.54 -21.42 38.37
CA LYS A 513 -20.82 -21.22 39.64
C LYS A 513 -21.72 -20.68 40.76
N GLY A 514 -23.01 -20.54 40.52
CA GLY A 514 -24.00 -20.11 41.52
C GLY A 514 -24.05 -18.60 41.72
N VAL A 515 -23.56 -17.79 40.77
CA VAL A 515 -23.67 -16.33 40.85
C VAL A 515 -25.15 -15.93 40.69
N PRO A 516 -25.75 -15.18 41.63
CA PRO A 516 -27.17 -14.81 41.54
C PRO A 516 -27.47 -13.94 40.32
N VAL A 517 -28.44 -14.35 39.49
CA VAL A 517 -28.82 -13.62 38.27
C VAL A 517 -29.55 -12.30 38.53
N ASN A 518 -30.09 -12.13 39.74
CA ASN A 518 -30.79 -10.92 40.20
C ASN A 518 -29.90 -9.98 41.03
N ILE A 519 -28.57 -10.14 40.93
CA ILE A 519 -27.64 -9.24 41.63
C ILE A 519 -27.78 -7.80 41.12
N ILE A 520 -27.74 -6.85 42.05
CA ILE A 520 -27.74 -5.42 41.74
C ILE A 520 -26.36 -4.88 42.09
N LEU A 521 -25.65 -4.36 41.10
CA LEU A 521 -24.37 -3.69 41.29
C LEU A 521 -24.41 -2.35 40.58
N ASN A 522 -24.04 -1.27 41.28
CA ASN A 522 -24.11 0.10 40.76
C ASN A 522 -25.48 0.39 40.11
N SER A 523 -26.55 -0.05 40.78
CA SER A 523 -27.94 0.09 40.33
C SER A 523 -28.25 -0.57 38.99
N LYS A 524 -27.50 -1.60 38.60
CA LYS A 524 -27.69 -2.37 37.36
C LYS A 524 -27.76 -3.86 37.63
N THR A 525 -28.70 -4.55 36.98
CA THR A 525 -28.80 -6.02 36.98
C THR A 525 -28.15 -6.62 35.72
N PRO A 526 -27.72 -7.89 35.75
CA PRO A 526 -27.27 -8.60 34.55
C PRO A 526 -28.28 -8.55 33.41
N LEU A 527 -29.59 -8.64 33.71
CA LEU A 527 -30.64 -8.60 32.70
C LEU A 527 -30.73 -7.23 32.03
N GLN A 528 -30.67 -6.14 32.80
CA GLN A 528 -30.62 -4.78 32.26
C GLN A 528 -29.38 -4.57 31.37
N ALA A 529 -28.24 -5.15 31.76
CA ALA A 529 -27.01 -5.10 30.98
C ALA A 529 -27.13 -5.83 29.62
N ALA A 530 -27.71 -7.03 29.62
CA ALA A 530 -27.95 -7.80 28.40
C ALA A 530 -28.90 -7.05 27.44
N ILE A 531 -30.01 -6.51 27.96
CA ILE A 531 -30.98 -5.73 27.17
C ILE A 531 -30.33 -4.48 26.58
N SER A 532 -29.62 -3.70 27.40
CA SER A 532 -28.96 -2.47 26.94
C SER A 532 -27.91 -2.73 25.87
N SER A 533 -27.35 -3.93 25.83
CA SER A 533 -26.31 -4.35 24.88
C SER A 533 -26.87 -5.15 23.71
N ARG A 534 -28.21 -5.25 23.59
CA ARG A 534 -28.93 -6.01 22.57
C ARG A 534 -28.48 -7.47 22.47
N PHE A 535 -28.21 -8.09 23.62
CA PHE A 535 -27.72 -9.46 23.71
C PHE A 535 -28.88 -10.45 23.91
N VAL A 536 -29.57 -10.79 22.81
CA VAL A 536 -30.80 -11.61 22.80
C VAL A 536 -30.61 -12.93 23.55
N GLU A 537 -29.55 -13.68 23.22
CA GLU A 537 -29.30 -14.98 23.83
C GLU A 537 -29.00 -14.85 25.32
N GLY A 538 -28.29 -13.80 25.73
CA GLY A 538 -28.04 -13.51 27.14
C GLY A 538 -29.30 -13.18 27.92
N VAL A 539 -30.24 -12.44 27.32
CA VAL A 539 -31.56 -12.16 27.91
C VAL A 539 -32.31 -13.47 28.15
N GLN A 540 -32.37 -14.34 27.14
CA GLN A 540 -33.05 -15.63 27.27
C GLN A 540 -32.41 -16.51 28.36
N ILE A 541 -31.07 -16.59 28.40
CA ILE A 541 -30.34 -17.34 29.43
C ILE A 541 -30.69 -16.80 30.82
N LEU A 542 -30.67 -15.49 31.01
CA LEU A 542 -30.94 -14.88 32.30
C LEU A 542 -32.39 -15.09 32.76
N LEU A 543 -33.38 -14.91 31.88
CA LEU A 543 -34.80 -15.16 32.18
C LEU A 543 -35.06 -16.63 32.53
N ASN A 544 -34.49 -17.55 31.75
CA ASN A 544 -34.59 -18.99 32.02
C ASN A 544 -33.97 -19.39 33.38
N GLN A 545 -33.05 -18.58 33.89
CA GLN A 545 -32.40 -18.77 35.19
C GLN A 545 -33.07 -17.96 36.31
N GLY A 546 -34.25 -17.39 36.05
CA GLY A 546 -35.06 -16.69 37.05
C GLY A 546 -34.72 -15.22 37.25
N ALA A 547 -34.09 -14.56 36.26
CA ALA A 547 -33.90 -13.12 36.31
C ALA A 547 -35.27 -12.41 36.27
N SER A 548 -35.51 -11.49 37.21
CA SER A 548 -36.79 -10.80 37.34
C SER A 548 -36.79 -9.48 36.59
N LEU A 549 -37.90 -9.26 35.86
CA LEU A 549 -38.19 -8.03 35.13
C LEU A 549 -38.50 -6.84 36.05
N GLY A 550 -38.96 -7.12 37.27
CA GLY A 550 -39.45 -6.14 38.23
C GLY A 550 -38.37 -5.50 39.10
N PHE A 551 -37.11 -5.96 39.03
CA PHE A 551 -36.03 -5.35 39.81
C PHE A 551 -35.75 -3.93 39.33
N LYS A 552 -35.92 -2.97 40.23
CA LYS A 552 -35.62 -1.56 40.00
C LYS A 552 -34.14 -1.32 40.25
N GLY A 553 -33.38 -1.28 39.15
CA GLY A 553 -32.08 -0.63 39.12
C GLY A 553 -32.26 0.87 38.93
N ILE A 554 -31.54 1.47 37.98
CA ILE A 554 -31.82 2.82 37.47
C ILE A 554 -33.21 2.89 36.81
N GLN A 555 -33.58 1.83 36.08
CA GLN A 555 -34.91 1.63 35.48
C GLN A 555 -35.26 0.13 35.52
N THR A 556 -36.51 -0.26 35.26
CA THR A 556 -36.85 -1.70 35.19
C THR A 556 -36.30 -2.32 33.91
N ALA A 557 -36.14 -3.64 33.87
CA ALA A 557 -35.74 -4.33 32.63
C ALA A 557 -36.77 -4.10 31.51
N ALA A 558 -38.05 -3.95 31.86
CA ALA A 558 -39.12 -3.58 30.93
C ALA A 558 -38.89 -2.20 30.27
N ILE A 559 -38.52 -1.18 31.06
CA ILE A 559 -38.22 0.15 30.52
C ILE A 559 -36.94 0.14 29.67
N CYS A 560 -35.92 -0.66 30.04
CA CYS A 560 -34.75 -0.86 29.17
C CYS A 560 -35.13 -1.44 27.80
N ALA A 561 -36.07 -2.40 27.76
CA ALA A 561 -36.50 -3.06 26.53
C ALA A 561 -37.28 -2.10 25.63
N GLU A 562 -38.20 -1.31 26.21
CA GLU A 562 -38.95 -0.26 25.51
C GLU A 562 -38.03 0.78 24.86
N ASN A 563 -36.95 1.16 25.56
CA ASN A 563 -35.98 2.15 25.07
C ASN A 563 -34.92 1.59 24.09
N SER A 564 -34.90 0.29 23.79
CA SER A 564 -33.82 -0.34 23.01
C SER A 564 -34.01 -0.30 21.48
N ASP A 565 -35.16 0.22 21.01
CA ASP A 565 -35.66 0.21 19.62
C ASP A 565 -35.83 -1.18 18.98
N ASP A 566 -35.64 -2.26 19.75
CA ASP A 566 -35.67 -3.63 19.27
C ASP A 566 -36.92 -4.38 19.78
N MET A 567 -37.95 -4.43 18.92
CA MET A 567 -39.26 -5.05 19.22
C MET A 567 -39.19 -6.57 19.43
N THR A 568 -38.04 -7.21 19.12
CA THR A 568 -37.85 -8.66 19.30
C THR A 568 -37.92 -9.04 20.76
N TYR A 569 -37.46 -8.15 21.64
CA TYR A 569 -37.60 -8.29 23.08
C TYR A 569 -39.08 -8.28 23.43
N MET A 570 -39.81 -7.20 23.15
CA MET A 570 -41.21 -6.97 23.58
C MET A 570 -42.19 -8.12 23.31
N ARG A 571 -42.00 -8.90 22.23
CA ARG A 571 -42.84 -10.07 21.93
C ARG A 571 -42.68 -11.23 22.92
N GLN A 572 -41.52 -11.36 23.57
CA GLN A 572 -41.29 -12.34 24.63
C GLN A 572 -41.83 -11.89 26.00
N TYR A 573 -42.26 -10.63 26.17
CA TYR A 573 -42.75 -10.06 27.46
C TYR A 573 -44.27 -10.18 27.64
N GLN A 574 -45.01 -10.68 26.65
CA GLN A 574 -46.48 -10.77 26.66
C GLN A 574 -47.05 -12.12 27.15
N HIS A 575 -46.18 -13.02 27.62
CA HIS A 575 -46.52 -14.30 28.27
C HIS A 575 -45.72 -14.45 29.56
#